data_AF-A0A1B7NGD4-F1
#
_entry.id   AF-A0A1B7NGD4-F1
#
_cell.length_a   1.000
_cell.length_b   1.000
_cell.length_c   1.000
_cell.angle_alpha   90.00
_cell.angle_beta   90.00
_cell.angle_gamma   90.00
#
_symmetry.space_group_name_H-M   'P 1'
#
loop_
_entity.id
_entity.type
_entity.pdbx_description
1 polymer ?
#
loop_
_entity_poly.entity_id
_entity_poly.type
_entity_poly.pdbx_seq_one_letter_code
_entity_poly.pdbx_strand_id
1 'polypeptide(L)'
;MTSNENLSPGDVQATLNYTLPHPTGEPLYIYLICPPAPARVRQKNAIRDSRSVVISNVRGREDEFSLDTCGFEFLKYPSTVKEFFDEEVIKTRYYAEVDQLLKTHTGGKRVII
;
A
#
# COMPACT_ATOMS: atom_id res chain seq x y z
N MET A 1 18.89 6.37 -22.18
CA MET A 1 19.27 4.96 -22.41
C MET A 1 18.20 4.10 -21.78
N THR A 2 17.20 3.70 -22.55
CA THR A 2 16.19 2.72 -22.12
C THR A 2 16.75 1.35 -22.44
N SER A 3 17.33 0.70 -21.44
CA SER A 3 17.68 -0.72 -21.52
C SER A 3 16.36 -1.49 -21.70
N ASN A 4 16.16 -2.05 -22.89
CA ASN A 4 15.19 -3.11 -23.12
C ASN A 4 15.72 -4.36 -22.40
N GLU A 5 15.51 -4.43 -21.09
CA GLU A 5 15.58 -5.71 -20.39
C GLU A 5 14.32 -6.49 -20.77
N ASN A 6 14.51 -7.71 -21.27
CA ASN A 6 13.41 -8.63 -21.54
C ASN A 6 12.77 -9.00 -20.20
N LEU A 7 11.73 -8.25 -19.82
CA LEU A 7 10.95 -8.50 -18.62
C LEU A 7 10.34 -9.91 -18.65
N SER A 8 10.26 -10.56 -17.50
CA SER A 8 9.63 -11.88 -17.40
C SER A 8 8.14 -11.78 -17.72
N PRO A 9 7.49 -12.87 -18.18
CA PRO A 9 6.05 -12.87 -18.38
C PRO A 9 5.30 -12.49 -17.10
N GLY A 10 4.57 -11.35 -17.14
CA GLY A 10 3.85 -10.81 -15.99
C GLY A 10 4.56 -9.67 -15.25
N ASP A 11 5.80 -9.34 -15.63
CA ASP A 11 6.50 -8.16 -15.15
C ASP A 11 6.17 -6.94 -16.02
N VAL A 12 6.11 -5.75 -15.41
CA VAL A 12 5.84 -4.47 -16.10
C VAL A 12 6.80 -3.39 -15.62
N GLN A 13 7.43 -2.68 -16.56
CA GLN A 13 8.20 -1.48 -16.24
C GLN A 13 7.24 -0.36 -15.84
N ALA A 14 7.43 0.22 -14.66
CA ALA A 14 6.66 1.34 -14.16
C ALA A 14 7.56 2.44 -13.62
N THR A 15 7.01 3.64 -13.48
CA THR A 15 7.68 4.75 -12.81
C THR A 15 6.99 5.02 -11.49
N LEU A 16 7.68 4.81 -10.37
CA LEU A 16 7.20 5.17 -9.04
C LEU A 16 7.78 6.52 -8.62
N ASN A 17 6.93 7.36 -8.04
CA ASN A 17 7.30 8.70 -7.60
C ASN A 17 7.50 8.73 -6.09
N TYR A 18 8.75 8.87 -5.68
CA TYR A 18 9.12 9.04 -4.27
C TYR A 18 9.28 10.53 -3.95
N THR A 19 9.31 10.85 -2.66
CA THR A 19 9.64 12.19 -2.18
C THR A 19 10.94 12.12 -1.42
N LEU A 20 11.92 12.92 -1.83
CA LEU A 20 13.16 13.08 -1.08
C LEU A 20 12.96 14.13 0.01
N PRO A 21 13.66 14.00 1.16
CA PRO A 21 13.82 15.09 2.10
C PRO A 21 14.32 16.34 1.37
N HIS A 22 13.84 17.52 1.78
CA HIS A 22 14.30 18.76 1.17
C HIS A 22 15.81 18.95 1.47
N PRO A 23 16.65 19.32 0.49
CA PRO A 23 18.11 19.44 0.67
C PRO A 23 18.54 20.38 1.81
N THR A 24 17.71 21.38 2.15
CA THR A 24 17.97 22.33 3.24
C THR A 24 17.51 21.83 4.62
N GLY A 25 16.89 20.64 4.70
CA GLY A 25 16.31 20.09 5.93
C GLY A 25 14.95 20.69 6.31
N GLU A 26 14.39 21.56 5.47
CA GLU A 26 13.05 22.13 5.69
C GLU A 26 11.96 21.04 5.71
N PRO A 27 10.99 21.12 6.65
CA PRO A 27 9.83 20.25 6.65
C PRO A 27 9.04 20.35 5.34
N LEU A 28 8.51 19.22 4.89
CA LEU A 28 7.66 19.18 3.70
C LEU A 28 6.34 19.91 3.98
N TYR A 29 5.91 20.74 3.03
CA TYR A 29 4.64 21.44 3.10
C TYR A 29 3.92 21.41 1.75
N ILE A 30 2.59 21.54 1.81
CA ILE A 30 1.72 21.79 0.67
C ILE A 30 0.61 22.76 1.07
N TYR A 31 0.47 23.85 0.33
CA TYR A 31 -0.65 24.78 0.48
C TYR A 31 -1.82 24.30 -0.40
N LEU A 32 -2.94 23.93 0.23
CA LEU A 32 -4.11 23.36 -0.47
C LEU A 32 -4.89 24.39 -1.30
N ILE A 33 -4.91 25.66 -0.88
CA ILE A 33 -5.69 26.72 -1.54
C ILE A 33 -4.76 27.75 -2.21
N CYS A 34 -4.15 28.64 -1.42
CA CYS A 34 -3.23 29.65 -1.92
C CYS A 34 -2.16 29.91 -0.85
N PRO A 35 -0.87 30.08 -1.23
CA PRO A 35 0.17 30.49 -0.28
C PRO A 35 -0.19 31.83 0.39
N PRO A 36 0.17 32.04 1.68
CA PRO A 36 -0.08 33.29 2.37
C PRO A 36 0.65 34.46 1.68
N ALA A 37 0.02 35.64 1.66
CA ALA A 37 0.63 36.85 1.12
C ALA A 37 1.73 37.39 2.07
N PRO A 38 2.80 38.01 1.54
CA PRO A 38 3.10 38.29 0.14
C PRO A 38 3.67 37.06 -0.60
N ALA A 39 3.07 36.73 -1.76
CA ALA A 39 3.20 35.46 -2.47
C ALA A 39 4.58 35.24 -3.16
N ARG A 40 5.64 35.10 -2.36
CA ARG A 40 6.97 34.62 -2.82
C ARG A 40 7.24 33.17 -2.45
N VAL A 41 6.30 32.51 -1.78
CA VAL A 41 6.45 31.14 -1.29
C VAL A 41 5.89 30.15 -2.32
N ARG A 42 6.66 29.09 -2.63
CA ARG A 42 6.19 28.00 -3.51
C ARG A 42 4.98 27.31 -2.88
N GLN A 43 4.08 26.77 -3.70
CA GLN A 43 2.90 26.04 -3.21
C GLN A 43 3.25 24.75 -2.45
N LYS A 44 4.36 24.10 -2.81
CA LYS A 44 4.93 22.93 -2.14
C LYS A 44 6.44 22.94 -2.30
N ASN A 45 7.15 22.33 -1.36
CA ASN A 45 8.60 22.15 -1.43
C ASN A 45 9.03 20.69 -1.67
N ALA A 46 8.09 19.75 -1.81
CA ALA A 46 8.43 18.35 -2.10
C ALA A 46 9.13 18.17 -3.44
N ILE A 47 10.32 17.56 -3.42
CA ILE A 47 11.08 17.17 -4.61
C ILE A 47 10.70 15.73 -4.97
N ARG A 48 10.29 15.53 -6.22
CA ARG A 48 9.97 14.21 -6.75
C ARG A 48 11.26 13.48 -7.13
N ASP A 49 11.37 12.24 -6.68
CA ASP A 49 12.37 11.29 -7.11
C ASP A 49 11.66 10.15 -7.85
N SER A 50 11.55 10.32 -9.17
CA SER A 50 10.92 9.36 -10.06
C SER A 50 11.90 8.23 -10.35
N ARG A 51 11.58 7.01 -9.91
CA ARG A 51 12.40 5.82 -10.13
C ARG A 51 11.70 4.88 -11.11
N SER A 52 12.45 4.43 -12.10
CA SER A 52 12.00 3.35 -12.98
C SER A 52 12.22 2.02 -12.26
N VAL A 53 11.16 1.25 -12.09
CA VAL A 53 11.17 -0.03 -11.37
C VAL A 53 10.41 -1.09 -12.16
N VAL A 54 10.75 -2.34 -11.91
CA VAL A 54 9.98 -3.49 -12.41
C VAL A 54 8.94 -3.87 -11.36
N ILE A 55 7.67 -3.95 -11.77
CA ILE A 55 6.58 -4.48 -10.97
C ILE A 55 6.32 -5.91 -11.42
N SER A 56 6.41 -6.88 -10.49
CA SER A 56 6.28 -8.30 -10.79
C SER A 56 4.93 -8.88 -10.38
N ASN A 57 4.42 -9.82 -11.18
CA ASN A 57 3.25 -10.62 -10.83
C ASN A 57 3.59 -11.65 -9.76
N VAL A 58 2.89 -11.58 -8.63
CA VAL A 58 3.13 -12.43 -7.45
C VAL A 58 2.42 -13.81 -7.51
N ARG A 59 1.55 -14.05 -8.49
CA ARG A 59 0.79 -15.30 -8.59
C ARG A 59 1.70 -16.52 -8.67
N GLY A 60 1.43 -17.53 -7.82
CA GLY A 60 2.22 -18.75 -7.71
C GLY A 60 3.45 -18.64 -6.79
N ARG A 61 3.66 -17.48 -6.18
CA ARG A 61 4.75 -17.19 -5.23
C ARG A 61 4.21 -16.52 -3.97
N GLU A 62 2.92 -16.68 -3.68
CA GLU A 62 2.24 -15.97 -2.59
C GLU A 62 2.83 -16.29 -1.21
N ASP A 63 3.37 -17.51 -1.04
CA ASP A 63 4.04 -18.00 0.15
C ASP A 63 5.42 -17.39 0.42
N GLU A 64 6.00 -16.68 -0.55
CA GLU A 64 7.26 -15.95 -0.37
C GLU A 64 7.08 -14.61 0.38
N PHE A 65 5.84 -14.13 0.54
CA PHE A 65 5.53 -12.83 1.13
C PHE A 65 4.97 -12.98 2.54
N SER A 66 5.63 -12.35 3.52
CA SER A 66 5.17 -12.35 4.91
C SER A 66 5.03 -10.95 5.47
N LEU A 67 4.21 -10.82 6.51
CA LEU A 67 3.98 -9.55 7.19
C LEU A 67 5.28 -8.89 7.68
N ASP A 68 6.21 -9.68 8.24
CA ASP A 68 7.46 -9.16 8.80
C ASP A 68 8.45 -8.65 7.75
N THR A 69 8.37 -9.17 6.52
CA THR A 69 9.33 -8.84 5.45
C THR A 69 8.78 -7.79 4.49
N CYS A 70 7.52 -7.94 4.08
CA CYS A 70 6.90 -7.13 3.05
C CYS A 70 5.83 -6.17 3.59
N GLY A 71 5.42 -6.32 4.85
CA GLY A 71 4.29 -5.57 5.42
C GLY A 71 2.93 -6.07 4.97
N PHE A 72 2.86 -7.17 4.23
CA PHE A 72 1.64 -7.85 3.83
C PHE A 72 1.91 -9.36 3.66
N GLU A 73 0.86 -10.17 3.72
CA GLU A 73 0.92 -11.62 3.56
C GLU A 73 -0.36 -12.12 2.88
N PHE A 74 -0.26 -13.24 2.17
CA PHE A 74 -1.40 -13.92 1.57
C PHE A 74 -1.86 -15.08 2.45
N LEU A 75 -3.12 -15.03 2.89
CA LEU A 75 -3.74 -16.12 3.64
C LEU A 75 -4.86 -16.77 2.83
N LYS A 76 -4.75 -18.09 2.65
CA LYS A 76 -5.83 -18.92 2.10
C LYS A 76 -6.72 -19.37 3.24
N TYR A 77 -7.83 -18.65 3.44
CA TYR A 77 -8.80 -18.96 4.48
C TYR A 77 -10.22 -19.03 3.89
N PRO A 78 -10.85 -20.21 3.81
CA PRO A 78 -12.22 -20.33 3.32
C PRO A 78 -13.19 -19.78 4.37
N SER A 79 -13.87 -18.67 4.05
CA SER A 79 -14.88 -18.10 4.94
C SER A 79 -16.06 -19.06 5.12
N THR A 80 -16.58 -19.07 6.34
CA THR A 80 -17.81 -19.77 6.71
C THR A 80 -19.06 -19.04 6.19
N VAL A 81 -18.97 -17.73 5.95
CA VAL A 81 -20.03 -16.92 5.34
C VAL A 81 -20.03 -17.12 3.84
N LYS A 82 -21.22 -17.39 3.26
CA LYS A 82 -21.40 -17.53 1.80
C LYS A 82 -22.26 -16.41 1.21
N GLU A 83 -23.14 -15.84 2.02
CA GLU A 83 -24.09 -14.81 1.63
C GLU A 83 -23.50 -13.40 1.80
N PHE A 84 -22.64 -12.99 0.86
CA PHE A 84 -22.00 -11.67 0.85
C PHE A 84 -22.90 -10.50 0.36
N PHE A 85 -24.20 -10.73 0.26
CA PHE A 85 -25.17 -9.72 -0.18
C PHE A 85 -26.05 -9.20 0.97
N ASP A 86 -25.98 -9.84 2.15
CA ASP A 86 -26.72 -9.44 3.34
C ASP A 86 -25.79 -8.65 4.28
N GLU A 87 -26.07 -7.36 4.43
CA GLU A 87 -25.26 -6.46 5.25
C GLU A 87 -25.24 -6.86 6.73
N GLU A 88 -26.34 -7.42 7.25
CA GLU A 88 -26.39 -7.86 8.65
C GLU A 88 -25.51 -9.09 8.87
N VAL A 89 -25.53 -10.03 7.92
CA VAL A 89 -24.65 -11.21 7.95
C VAL A 89 -23.18 -10.81 7.87
N ILE A 90 -22.83 -9.86 7.01
CA ILE A 90 -21.44 -9.36 6.87
C ILE A 90 -20.97 -8.74 8.19
N LYS A 91 -21.75 -7.83 8.76
CA LYS A 91 -21.35 -7.11 9.99
C LYS A 91 -21.24 -8.04 11.19
N THR A 92 -22.14 -8.99 11.33
CA THR A 92 -22.22 -9.83 12.53
C THR A 92 -21.37 -11.09 12.46
N ARG A 93 -21.22 -11.70 11.27
CA ARG A 93 -20.51 -12.97 11.11
C ARG A 93 -19.17 -12.81 10.42
N TYR A 94 -19.14 -12.16 9.26
CA TYR A 94 -17.92 -12.07 8.47
C TYR A 94 -16.85 -11.22 9.17
N TYR A 95 -17.20 -10.05 9.71
CA TYR A 95 -16.23 -9.24 10.46
C TYR A 95 -15.77 -9.90 11.75
N ALA A 96 -16.64 -10.65 12.43
CA ALA A 96 -16.26 -11.43 13.60
C ALA A 96 -15.28 -12.56 13.24
N GLU A 97 -15.50 -13.24 12.11
CA GLU A 97 -14.60 -14.26 11.57
C GLU A 97 -13.23 -13.66 11.20
N VAL A 98 -13.20 -12.51 10.52
CA VAL A 98 -11.95 -11.81 10.15
C VAL A 98 -11.20 -11.31 11.39
N ASP A 99 -11.89 -10.78 12.40
CA ASP A 99 -11.28 -10.38 13.68
C ASP A 99 -10.57 -11.57 14.35
N GLN A 100 -11.23 -12.73 14.43
CA GLN A 100 -10.65 -13.93 15.02
C GLN A 100 -9.47 -14.47 14.19
N LEU A 101 -9.60 -14.50 12.86
CA LEU A 101 -8.54 -14.92 11.96
C LEU A 101 -7.28 -14.06 12.16
N LEU A 102 -7.44 -12.73 12.12
CA LEU A 102 -6.32 -11.80 12.26
C LEU A 102 -5.67 -11.90 13.64
N LYS A 103 -6.45 -12.01 14.73
CA LYS A 103 -5.90 -12.22 16.08
C LYS A 103 -5.10 -13.51 16.19
N THR A 104 -5.62 -14.59 15.62
CA THR A 104 -4.98 -15.92 15.70
C THR A 104 -3.70 -15.97 14.88
N HIS A 105 -3.70 -15.41 13.67
CA HIS A 105 -2.55 -15.45 12.78
C HIS A 105 -1.45 -14.46 13.19
N THR A 106 -1.82 -13.23 13.54
CA THR A 106 -0.83 -12.16 13.86
C THR A 106 -0.44 -12.09 15.33
N GLY A 107 -1.20 -12.73 16.23
CA GLY A 107 -1.06 -12.54 17.68
C GLY A 107 -1.53 -11.16 18.18
N GLY A 108 -2.16 -10.36 17.32
CA GLY A 108 -2.69 -9.05 17.68
C GLY A 108 -3.74 -9.13 18.78
N LYS A 109 -3.68 -8.21 19.77
CA LYS A 109 -4.67 -8.15 20.87
C LYS A 109 -5.96 -7.45 20.46
N ARG A 110 -5.88 -6.55 19.48
CA ARG A 110 -6.98 -5.73 19.00
C ARG A 110 -6.89 -5.65 17.49
N VAL A 111 -8.03 -5.83 16.84
CA VAL A 111 -8.21 -5.67 15.40
C VAL A 111 -9.27 -4.58 15.20
N ILE A 112 -9.10 -3.79 14.14
CA ILE A 112 -10.01 -2.71 13.76
C ILE A 112 -10.43 -3.00 12.32
N ILE A 113 -11.72 -3.27 12.13
CA ILE A 113 -12.38 -3.59 10.85
C ILE A 113 -13.57 -2.65 10.71
#